data_AF-D2H1Y0-F1
#
_entry.id   AF-D2H1Y0-F1
#
_cell.length_a   1.000
_cell.length_b   1.000
_cell.length_c   1.000
_cell.angle_alpha   90.00
_cell.angle_beta   90.00
_cell.angle_gamma   90.00
#
_symmetry.space_group_name_H-M   'P 1'
#
loop_
_entity.id
_entity.type
_entity.pdbx_description
1 polymer ?
#
loop_
_entity_poly.entity_id
_entity_poly.type
_entity_poly.pdbx_seq_one_letter_code
_entity_poly.pdbx_strand_id
1 'polypeptide(L)'
;GPFTDVVTTNLKLGNPTDRNVCFKVKTTAPRRYCVRPNSGIIDAGASINVSVMLQPFDYDPNEKSKHKFMVQSMFAPTDTSDMEAVWKEAKPEDLMDSKLRCVFELPAENDKPHDVEINKIIPTTASKTETPTVSKALSSSLDDTEVKKVMEECKRLQGEVQRLREENKQFK
;
A
#
# COMPACT_ATOMS: atom_id res chain seq x y z
N GLY A 1 1.32 3.92 7.88
CA GLY A 1 1.80 5.26 8.32
C GLY A 1 3.31 5.32 8.18
N PRO A 2 4.00 6.30 8.79
CA PRO A 2 3.43 7.44 9.53
C PRO A 2 2.53 8.31 8.63
N PHE A 3 1.78 9.25 9.22
CA PHE A 3 0.84 10.12 8.48
C PHE A 3 1.31 11.59 8.40
N THR A 4 2.57 11.82 8.78
CA THR A 4 3.36 13.05 8.56
C THR A 4 3.70 13.29 7.09
N ASP A 5 3.68 12.22 6.29
CA ASP A 5 4.18 12.18 4.91
C ASP A 5 3.14 11.56 3.97
N VAL A 6 3.38 11.63 2.65
CA VAL A 6 2.47 11.09 1.63
C VAL A 6 2.51 9.55 1.64
N VAL A 7 1.51 8.92 2.25
CA VAL A 7 1.36 7.46 2.24
C VAL A 7 0.69 7.02 0.94
N THR A 8 1.36 6.17 0.16
CA THR A 8 0.80 5.60 -1.06
C THR A 8 0.35 4.16 -0.84
N THR A 9 -0.78 3.78 -1.42
CA THR A 9 -1.30 2.40 -1.42
C THR A 9 -1.82 2.05 -2.81
N ASN A 10 -1.44 0.87 -3.32
CA ASN A 10 -1.82 0.43 -4.65
C ASN A 10 -3.04 -0.49 -4.60
N LEU A 11 -4.14 -0.05 -5.22
CA LEU A 11 -5.35 -0.83 -5.43
C LEU A 11 -5.32 -1.43 -6.84
N LYS A 12 -5.06 -2.73 -6.95
CA LYS A 12 -5.13 -3.46 -8.22
C LYS A 12 -6.60 -3.75 -8.57
N LEU A 13 -7.05 -3.22 -9.70
CA LEU A 13 -8.35 -3.52 -10.30
C LEU A 13 -8.14 -4.46 -11.48
N GLY A 14 -8.75 -5.65 -11.44
CA GLY A 14 -8.69 -6.64 -12.52
C GLY A 14 -10.04 -6.77 -13.22
N ASN A 15 -10.02 -6.93 -14.53
CA ASN A 15 -11.20 -7.22 -15.35
C ASN A 15 -11.16 -8.70 -15.78
N PRO A 16 -11.93 -9.61 -15.16
CA PRO A 16 -11.96 -11.03 -15.53
C PRO A 16 -12.90 -11.33 -16.70
N THR A 17 -13.42 -10.31 -17.40
CA THR A 17 -14.43 -10.47 -18.47
C THR A 17 -13.85 -10.23 -19.86
N ASP A 18 -14.51 -10.79 -20.88
CA ASP A 18 -14.14 -10.67 -22.30
C ASP A 18 -14.55 -9.32 -22.93
N ARG A 19 -14.95 -8.33 -22.12
CA ARG A 19 -15.34 -6.98 -22.55
C ARG A 19 -14.59 -5.93 -21.76
N ASN A 20 -14.34 -4.78 -22.38
CA ASN A 20 -13.76 -3.63 -21.69
C ASN A 20 -14.71 -3.12 -20.60
N VAL A 21 -14.15 -2.65 -19.48
CA VAL A 21 -14.88 -2.16 -18.30
C VAL A 21 -14.40 -0.76 -17.94
N CYS A 22 -15.32 0.21 -17.94
CA CYS A 22 -15.07 1.55 -17.42
C CYS A 22 -15.06 1.53 -15.89
N PHE A 23 -14.16 2.28 -15.25
CA PHE A 23 -14.13 2.45 -13.79
C PHE A 23 -13.97 3.92 -13.37
N LYS A 24 -14.48 4.25 -12.19
CA LYS A 24 -14.42 5.58 -11.57
C LYS A 24 -14.34 5.45 -10.06
N VAL A 25 -13.25 5.95 -9.49
CA VAL A 25 -12.94 5.90 -8.05
C VAL A 25 -13.44 7.17 -7.38
N LYS A 26 -14.43 7.00 -6.49
CA LYS A 26 -14.99 8.05 -5.63
C LYS A 26 -14.49 7.83 -4.20
N THR A 27 -14.34 8.90 -3.43
CA THR A 27 -13.95 8.85 -2.00
C THR A 27 -14.75 9.86 -1.19
N THR A 28 -15.01 9.55 0.09
CA THR A 28 -15.69 10.47 1.01
C THR A 28 -14.80 11.62 1.50
N ALA A 29 -13.50 11.61 1.18
CA ALA A 29 -12.55 12.64 1.62
C ALA A 29 -11.61 13.11 0.49
N PRO A 30 -12.13 13.67 -0.62
CA PRO A 30 -11.32 14.01 -1.80
C PRO A 30 -10.25 15.08 -1.55
N ARG A 31 -10.33 15.84 -0.44
CA ARG A 31 -9.26 16.76 0.01
C ARG A 31 -8.06 16.06 0.66
N ARG A 32 -8.24 14.84 1.23
CA ARG A 32 -7.17 14.07 1.90
C ARG A 32 -6.54 12.99 0.99
N TYR A 33 -7.06 12.75 -0.22
CA TYR A 33 -6.55 11.71 -1.13
C TYR A 33 -6.38 12.20 -2.56
N CYS A 34 -5.18 12.04 -3.12
CA CYS A 34 -4.97 12.06 -4.57
C CYS A 34 -5.07 10.62 -5.10
N VAL A 35 -5.78 10.41 -6.21
CA VAL A 35 -5.96 9.08 -6.82
C VAL A 35 -5.54 9.14 -8.28
N ARG A 36 -4.64 8.24 -8.71
CA ARG A 36 -4.19 8.14 -10.10
C ARG A 36 -4.04 6.70 -10.58
N PRO A 37 -4.67 6.32 -11.71
CA PRO A 37 -5.80 6.99 -12.36
C PRO A 37 -7.05 7.02 -11.45
N ASN A 38 -7.84 8.10 -11.50
CA ASN A 38 -9.11 8.17 -10.76
C ASN A 38 -10.30 7.63 -11.57
N SER A 39 -10.20 7.63 -12.90
CA SER A 39 -11.11 6.91 -13.79
C SER A 39 -10.36 6.44 -15.02
N GLY A 40 -10.94 5.50 -15.77
CA GLY A 40 -10.39 5.00 -17.01
C GLY A 40 -11.14 3.76 -17.50
N ILE A 41 -10.51 3.03 -18.40
CA ILE A 41 -11.02 1.78 -18.97
C ILE A 41 -9.99 0.68 -18.65
N ILE A 42 -10.49 -0.52 -18.35
CA ILE A 42 -9.68 -1.74 -18.19
C ILE A 42 -10.09 -2.67 -19.34
N ASP A 43 -9.14 -3.06 -20.17
CA ASP A 43 -9.40 -3.96 -21.29
C ASP A 43 -9.83 -5.37 -20.85
N ALA A 44 -10.40 -6.13 -21.76
CA ALA A 44 -10.77 -7.53 -21.54
C ALA A 44 -9.57 -8.34 -20.99
N GLY A 45 -9.79 -9.09 -19.90
CA GLY A 45 -8.75 -9.87 -19.21
C GLY A 45 -7.62 -9.06 -18.52
N ALA A 46 -7.63 -7.73 -18.60
CA ALA A 46 -6.51 -6.90 -18.14
C ALA A 46 -6.57 -6.57 -16.63
N SER A 47 -5.55 -5.84 -16.14
CA SER A 47 -5.54 -5.28 -14.79
C SER A 47 -4.79 -3.96 -14.74
N ILE A 48 -5.27 -3.02 -13.92
CA ILE A 48 -4.65 -1.70 -13.70
C ILE A 48 -4.37 -1.47 -12.21
N ASN A 49 -3.24 -0.81 -11.91
CA ASN A 49 -2.88 -0.42 -10.55
C ASN A 49 -3.28 1.03 -10.30
N VAL A 50 -4.30 1.25 -9.47
CA VAL A 50 -4.70 2.58 -9.00
C VAL A 50 -3.85 2.94 -7.79
N SER A 51 -3.08 4.04 -7.90
CA SER A 51 -2.30 4.57 -6.79
C SER A 51 -3.16 5.56 -5.98
N VAL A 52 -3.42 5.21 -4.72
CA VAL A 52 -4.12 6.06 -3.74
C VAL A 52 -3.06 6.70 -2.84
N MET A 53 -2.86 8.00 -3.00
CA MET A 53 -1.91 8.82 -2.23
C MET A 53 -2.66 9.61 -1.17
N LEU A 54 -2.61 9.13 0.07
CA LEU A 54 -3.06 9.86 1.26
C LEU A 54 -2.12 11.04 1.50
N GLN A 55 -2.67 12.25 1.62
CA GLN A 55 -1.91 13.45 1.97
C GLN A 55 -1.60 13.47 3.49
N PRO A 56 -0.51 14.13 3.91
CA PRO A 56 -0.22 14.36 5.32
C PRO A 56 -1.39 14.96 6.09
N PHE A 57 -1.62 14.48 7.31
CA PHE A 57 -2.58 15.08 8.25
C PHE A 57 -2.32 14.61 9.68
N ASP A 58 -2.76 15.43 10.64
CA ASP A 58 -2.73 15.08 12.06
C ASP A 58 -3.67 13.89 12.33
N TYR A 59 -3.09 12.73 12.59
CA TYR A 59 -3.83 11.48 12.84
C TYR A 59 -4.11 11.32 14.33
N ASP A 60 -5.36 11.50 14.74
CA ASP A 60 -5.86 11.14 16.07
C ASP A 60 -6.34 9.67 16.07
N PRO A 61 -5.74 8.76 16.88
CA PRO A 61 -6.22 7.38 17.04
C PRO A 61 -7.65 7.28 17.57
N ASN A 62 -8.16 8.32 18.25
CA ASN A 62 -9.54 8.39 18.73
C ASN A 62 -10.52 8.77 17.61
N GLU A 63 -10.08 9.53 16.59
CA GLU A 63 -10.84 9.74 15.36
C GLU A 63 -10.86 8.43 14.56
N LYS A 64 -11.87 7.59 14.83
CA LYS A 64 -12.21 6.37 14.08
C LYS A 64 -12.53 6.72 12.62
N SER A 65 -11.47 6.95 11.83
CA SER A 65 -11.49 7.59 10.52
C SER A 65 -12.44 6.87 9.57
N LYS A 66 -13.54 7.54 9.23
CA LYS A 66 -14.70 6.95 8.52
C LYS A 66 -14.55 6.96 7.00
N HIS A 67 -13.33 7.13 6.49
CA HIS A 67 -13.09 7.25 5.05
C HIS A 67 -13.50 5.98 4.31
N LYS A 68 -14.28 6.17 3.25
CA LYS A 68 -14.72 5.11 2.35
C LYS A 68 -14.34 5.47 0.92
N PHE A 69 -13.90 4.46 0.20
CA PHE A 69 -13.73 4.50 -1.24
C PHE A 69 -14.86 3.73 -1.90
N MET A 70 -15.19 4.12 -3.12
CA MET A 70 -16.18 3.47 -3.96
C MET A 70 -15.58 3.39 -5.36
N VAL A 71 -15.25 2.17 -5.80
CA VAL A 71 -14.94 1.89 -7.20
C VAL A 71 -16.27 1.58 -7.87
N GLN A 72 -16.77 2.56 -8.63
CA GLN A 72 -17.91 2.36 -9.51
C GLN A 72 -17.40 1.87 -10.86
N SER A 73 -18.00 0.82 -11.41
CA SER A 73 -17.64 0.25 -12.70
C SER A 73 -18.87 -0.12 -13.53
N MET A 74 -18.69 -0.20 -14.85
CA MET A 74 -19.70 -0.62 -15.82
C MET A 74 -19.03 -1.21 -17.05
N PHE A 75 -19.73 -2.01 -17.84
CA PHE A 75 -19.23 -2.40 -19.16
C PHE A 75 -19.06 -1.16 -20.04
N ALA A 76 -17.94 -1.09 -20.77
CA ALA A 76 -17.75 -0.07 -21.77
C ALA A 76 -18.77 -0.28 -22.92
N PRO A 77 -19.46 0.79 -23.36
CA PRO A 77 -20.17 0.77 -24.64
C PRO A 77 -19.17 0.72 -25.80
N THR A 78 -19.67 0.56 -27.02
CA THR A 78 -18.88 0.64 -28.26
C THR A 78 -18.20 2.00 -28.42
N ASP A 79 -18.89 3.06 -28.02
CA ASP A 79 -18.51 4.45 -28.25
C ASP A 79 -17.94 5.06 -26.98
N THR A 80 -16.64 4.86 -26.76
CA THR A 80 -15.91 5.32 -25.57
C THR A 80 -15.36 6.76 -25.69
N SER A 81 -15.70 7.45 -26.78
CA SER A 81 -15.19 8.78 -27.17
C SER A 81 -15.45 9.90 -26.14
N ASP A 82 -16.54 9.82 -25.39
CA ASP A 82 -16.82 10.73 -24.26
C ASP A 82 -17.22 9.93 -23.01
N MET A 83 -16.27 9.76 -22.08
CA MET A 83 -16.54 9.14 -20.80
C MET A 83 -17.61 9.89 -19.97
N GLU A 84 -17.79 11.21 -20.14
CA GLU A 84 -18.81 11.95 -19.37
C GLU A 84 -20.23 11.63 -19.87
N ALA A 85 -20.44 11.52 -21.18
CA ALA A 85 -21.68 10.99 -21.75
C ALA A 85 -21.93 9.54 -21.26
N VAL A 86 -20.93 8.67 -21.32
CA VAL A 86 -21.05 7.27 -20.85
C VAL A 86 -21.53 7.19 -19.40
N TRP A 87 -21.00 8.02 -18.48
CA TRP A 87 -21.46 8.06 -17.08
C TRP A 87 -22.83 8.74 -16.86
N LYS A 88 -23.39 9.44 -17.87
CA LYS A 88 -24.74 10.06 -17.82
C LYS A 88 -25.81 9.14 -18.41
N GLU A 89 -25.46 8.39 -19.45
CA GLU A 89 -26.35 7.43 -20.13
C GLU A 89 -26.38 6.07 -19.42
N ALA A 90 -25.35 5.74 -18.64
CA ALA A 90 -25.29 4.55 -17.78
C ALA A 90 -26.50 4.50 -16.83
N LYS A 91 -27.31 3.44 -16.97
CA LYS A 91 -28.44 3.22 -16.08
C LYS A 91 -27.97 2.75 -14.70
N PRO A 92 -28.76 2.96 -13.63
CA PRO A 92 -28.48 2.39 -12.30
C PRO A 92 -28.39 0.86 -12.26
N GLU A 93 -28.98 0.15 -13.23
CA GLU A 93 -28.90 -1.32 -13.33
C GLU A 93 -27.58 -1.83 -13.94
N ASP A 94 -26.89 -1.01 -14.73
CA ASP A 94 -25.61 -1.34 -15.39
C ASP A 94 -24.37 -0.95 -14.55
N LEU A 95 -24.58 -0.28 -13.40
CA LEU A 95 -23.53 0.26 -12.52
C LEU A 95 -23.22 -0.68 -11.35
N MET A 96 -22.00 -1.23 -11.31
CA MET A 96 -21.49 -2.03 -10.20
C MET A 96 -20.68 -1.17 -9.22
N ASP A 97 -21.15 -1.02 -7.99
CA ASP A 97 -20.49 -0.24 -6.93
C ASP A 97 -19.74 -1.14 -5.91
N SER A 98 -18.41 -1.19 -5.98
CA SER A 98 -17.57 -1.81 -4.95
C SER A 98 -17.17 -0.79 -3.88
N LYS A 99 -17.54 -1.04 -2.61
CA LYS A 99 -17.33 -0.12 -1.47
C LYS A 99 -16.21 -0.63 -0.56
N LEU A 100 -15.11 0.11 -0.50
CA LEU A 100 -13.94 -0.20 0.33
C LEU A 100 -13.89 0.72 1.55
N ARG A 101 -13.38 0.20 2.68
CA ARG A 101 -13.13 0.97 3.90
C ARG A 101 -11.63 1.23 4.03
N CYS A 102 -11.24 2.47 4.33
CA CYS A 102 -9.88 2.75 4.74
C CYS A 102 -9.65 2.27 6.17
N VAL A 103 -8.51 1.61 6.40
CA VAL A 103 -7.94 1.35 7.72
C VAL A 103 -6.65 2.15 7.80
N PHE A 104 -6.36 2.70 8.98
CA PHE A 104 -5.19 3.54 9.22
C PHE A 104 -4.32 2.85 10.25
N GLU A 105 -3.21 2.29 9.79
CA GLU A 105 -2.25 1.59 10.63
C GLU A 105 -0.97 2.44 10.71
N LEU A 106 -0.54 2.73 11.93
CA LEU A 106 0.81 3.21 12.20
C LEU A 106 1.76 2.01 12.07
N PRO A 107 2.96 2.18 11.50
CA PRO A 107 3.91 1.08 11.41
C PRO A 107 4.34 0.69 12.82
N ALA A 108 4.29 -0.60 13.14
CA ALA A 108 5.04 -1.12 14.27
C ALA A 108 6.54 -0.97 13.98
N GLU A 109 7.35 -0.64 14.98
CA GLU A 109 8.78 -0.30 14.85
C GLU A 109 9.69 -1.50 14.50
N ASN A 110 9.16 -2.55 13.86
CA ASN A 110 9.86 -3.81 13.64
C ASN A 110 9.51 -4.55 12.32
N ASP A 111 8.61 -4.01 11.48
CA ASP A 111 8.26 -4.65 10.22
C ASP A 111 9.26 -4.28 9.12
N LYS A 112 10.16 -5.22 8.81
CA LYS A 112 11.01 -5.17 7.61
C LYS A 112 10.12 -5.28 6.37
N PRO A 113 10.43 -4.61 5.25
CA PRO A 113 9.63 -4.70 4.04
C PRO A 113 9.62 -6.15 3.52
N HIS A 114 8.50 -6.85 3.79
CA HIS A 114 8.19 -8.13 3.18
C HIS A 114 7.79 -7.88 1.72
N ASP A 115 8.77 -7.89 0.82
CA ASP A 115 8.50 -7.92 -0.60
C ASP A 115 7.83 -9.26 -0.94
N VAL A 116 6.56 -9.20 -1.32
CA VAL A 116 5.71 -10.38 -1.51
C VAL A 116 5.90 -10.90 -2.94
N GLU A 117 7.08 -11.44 -3.22
CA GLU A 117 7.49 -11.88 -4.54
C GLU A 117 6.52 -12.93 -5.12
N ILE A 118 5.69 -12.51 -6.08
CA ILE A 118 4.65 -13.36 -6.67
C ILE A 118 5.30 -14.34 -7.66
N ASN A 119 5.74 -15.48 -7.13
CA ASN A 119 6.28 -16.61 -7.86
C ASN A 119 5.49 -16.95 -9.13
N LYS A 120 6.10 -16.75 -10.30
CA LYS A 120 5.51 -17.09 -11.60
C LYS A 120 6.14 -18.37 -12.16
N ILE A 121 5.41 -19.48 -12.03
CA ILE A 121 5.85 -20.82 -12.46
C ILE A 121 5.61 -21.01 -13.96
N ILE A 122 6.61 -21.50 -14.71
CA ILE A 122 6.54 -22.50 -15.82
C ILE A 122 7.96 -22.74 -16.43
N PRO A 123 8.31 -23.94 -16.96
CA PRO A 123 9.68 -24.47 -16.78
C PRO A 123 10.44 -24.91 -18.05
N THR A 124 11.66 -25.47 -17.83
CA THR A 124 12.53 -26.23 -18.77
C THR A 124 13.21 -25.41 -19.90
N THR A 125 14.41 -25.71 -20.39
CA THR A 125 15.18 -26.99 -20.49
C THR A 125 16.64 -26.88 -19.98
N ALA A 126 17.50 -27.89 -20.23
CA ALA A 126 18.68 -28.17 -19.40
C ALA A 126 20.04 -28.36 -20.13
N SER A 127 21.13 -28.07 -19.40
CA SER A 127 22.46 -28.74 -19.42
C SER A 127 23.17 -28.37 -18.10
N LYS A 128 23.60 -29.29 -17.22
CA LYS A 128 24.83 -30.13 -17.30
C LYS A 128 26.08 -29.26 -17.57
N THR A 129 27.12 -29.22 -16.72
CA THR A 129 27.50 -29.96 -15.48
C THR A 129 28.62 -29.11 -14.76
N GLU A 130 29.20 -29.33 -13.57
CA GLU A 130 29.30 -30.45 -12.59
C GLU A 130 29.04 -30.00 -11.11
N THR A 131 29.85 -30.46 -10.14
CA THR A 131 29.72 -30.35 -8.66
C THR A 131 31.13 -30.44 -8.00
N PRO A 132 31.30 -30.44 -6.66
CA PRO A 132 30.71 -29.59 -5.61
C PRO A 132 31.79 -28.89 -4.71
N THR A 133 31.42 -27.88 -3.92
CA THR A 133 32.15 -27.54 -2.67
C THR A 133 31.23 -26.78 -1.69
N VAL A 134 31.61 -26.71 -0.40
CA VAL A 134 30.67 -26.47 0.71
C VAL A 134 31.01 -25.23 1.54
N SER A 135 30.01 -24.34 1.67
CA SER A 135 29.81 -23.33 2.74
C SER A 135 30.87 -22.25 3.04
N LYS A 136 30.40 -20.98 3.06
CA LYS A 136 30.33 -20.07 4.24
C LYS A 136 30.73 -18.61 3.91
N ALA A 137 30.28 -17.70 4.77
CA ALA A 137 30.58 -16.26 4.85
C ALA A 137 29.94 -15.33 3.80
N LEU A 138 28.74 -14.83 4.14
CA LEU A 138 28.25 -13.53 3.68
C LEU A 138 28.84 -12.43 4.58
N SER A 139 29.44 -11.40 4.00
CA SER A 139 29.73 -10.14 4.70
C SER A 139 29.82 -8.97 3.72
N SER A 140 28.79 -8.13 3.69
CA SER A 140 28.78 -6.87 2.92
C SER A 140 28.21 -5.76 3.79
N SER A 141 29.12 -5.01 4.41
CA SER A 141 28.95 -3.67 5.01
C SER A 141 27.51 -3.22 5.32
N LEU A 142 27.08 -3.38 6.57
CA LEU A 142 26.12 -2.45 7.17
C LEU A 142 26.93 -1.26 7.72
N ASP A 143 26.46 -0.03 7.52
CA ASP A 143 27.22 1.17 7.88
C ASP A 143 27.49 1.28 9.39
N ASP A 144 28.76 1.21 9.78
CA ASP A 144 29.24 1.38 11.17
C ASP A 144 28.67 2.64 11.84
N THR A 145 28.43 3.69 11.06
CA THR A 145 27.83 4.96 11.48
C THR A 145 26.44 4.77 12.09
N GLU A 146 25.58 3.93 11.49
CA GLU A 146 24.23 3.69 11.99
C GLU A 146 24.26 2.80 13.24
N VAL A 147 25.06 1.73 13.23
CA VAL A 147 25.24 0.83 14.38
C VAL A 147 25.73 1.60 15.60
N LYS A 148 26.70 2.51 15.42
CA LYS A 148 27.21 3.38 16.48
C LYS A 148 26.15 4.33 17.02
N LYS A 149 25.36 4.97 16.15
CA LYS A 149 24.27 5.89 16.54
C LYS A 149 23.17 5.16 17.34
N VAL A 150 22.77 3.96 16.90
CA VAL A 150 21.81 3.11 17.62
C VAL A 150 22.34 2.68 18.98
N MET A 151 23.65 2.40 19.09
CA MET A 151 24.28 2.03 20.36
C MET A 151 24.31 3.19 21.37
N GLU A 152 24.61 4.42 20.93
CA GLU A 152 24.56 5.62 21.78
C GLU A 152 23.13 5.93 22.25
N GLU A 153 22.13 5.82 21.36
CA GLU A 153 20.73 6.01 21.71
C GLU A 153 20.20 4.95 22.69
N CYS A 154 20.52 3.67 22.46
CA CYS A 154 20.14 2.60 23.39
C CYS A 154 20.74 2.81 24.79
N LYS A 155 21.99 3.26 24.87
CA LYS A 155 22.66 3.60 26.13
C LYS A 155 22.02 4.82 26.82
N ARG A 156 21.63 5.85 26.06
CA ARG A 156 20.93 7.03 26.56
C ARG A 156 19.57 6.65 27.18
N LEU A 157 18.78 5.87 26.44
CA LEU A 157 17.45 5.43 26.88
C LEU A 157 17.51 4.51 28.10
N GLN A 158 18.52 3.63 28.23
CA GLN A 158 18.70 2.83 29.47
C GLN A 158 18.91 3.71 30.71
N GLY A 159 19.72 4.77 30.60
CA GLY A 159 19.94 5.71 31.70
C GLY A 159 18.67 6.47 32.10
N GLU A 160 17.88 6.91 31.13
CA GLU A 160 16.60 7.59 31.37
C GLU A 160 15.55 6.65 31.99
N VAL A 161 15.46 5.40 31.52
CA VAL A 161 14.59 4.37 32.12
C VAL A 161 15.01 4.04 33.56
N GLN A 162 16.31 4.05 33.88
CA GLN A 162 16.76 3.89 35.27
C GLN A 162 16.37 5.09 36.12
N ARG A 163 16.62 6.33 35.66
CA ARG A 163 16.24 7.56 36.38
C ARG A 163 14.73 7.59 36.67
N LEU A 164 13.89 7.34 35.68
CA LEU A 164 12.42 7.32 35.82
C LEU A 164 11.91 6.22 36.77
N ARG A 165 12.63 5.10 36.90
CA ARG A 165 12.35 4.06 37.90
C ARG A 165 12.73 4.47 39.32
N GLU A 166 13.83 5.21 39.48
CA GLU A 166 14.26 5.75 40.78
C GLU A 166 13.35 6.91 41.22
N GLU A 167 12.93 7.78 40.29
CA GLU A 167 11.91 8.82 40.53
C GLU A 167 10.57 8.20 40.95
N ASN A 168 10.05 7.20 40.22
CA ASN A 168 8.83 6.46 40.60
C ASN A 168 8.92 5.75 41.97
N LYS A 169 10.14 5.47 42.45
CA LYS A 169 10.36 4.86 43.77
C LYS A 169 10.38 5.89 44.91
N GLN A 170 10.54 7.17 44.62
CA GLN A 170 10.45 8.26 45.61
C GLN A 170 9.02 8.78 45.80
N PHE A 171 8.11 8.48 44.87
CA PHE A 171 6.68 8.80 44.95
C PHE A 171 5.81 7.64 45.47
N LYS A 172 6.36 6.79 46.35
CA LYS A 172 5.70 5.62 46.97
C LYS A 172 6.09 5.47 48.44
#